data_AF-A0A1J9RAT4-F1
#
_entry.id   AF-A0A1J9RAT4-F1
#
_cell.length_a   1.000
_cell.length_b   1.000
_cell.length_c   1.000
_cell.angle_alpha   90.00
_cell.angle_beta   90.00
_cell.angle_gamma   90.00
#
_symmetry.space_group_name_H-M   'P 1'
#
loop_
_entity.id
_entity.type
_entity.pdbx_description
1 polymer ?
#
loop_
_entity_poly.entity_id
_entity_poly.type
_entity_poly.pdbx_seq_one_letter_code
_entity_poly.pdbx_strand_id
1 'polypeptide(L)'
;MSTINTVKFCFLNRPSTQTVRQYIAIAYQAATDQKLYPKVVLIRSGIHPTTTIDGKYQKDPKGDHLTLCFKDEAMLVKGTHVASHGYVYSKADWDIREACHSSEKPDSTIMKRNGRAVWPPGGAIQYEIEVAFGHVPDDSEISSENKESEQ
;
A
#
# COMPACT_ATOMS: atom_id res chain seq x y z
N MET A 1 3.23 21.28 -12.53
CA MET A 1 2.83 20.26 -13.54
C MET A 1 2.09 19.11 -12.87
N SER A 2 0.88 18.72 -13.32
CA SER A 2 0.17 17.57 -12.72
C SER A 2 0.89 16.26 -13.08
N THR A 3 1.38 15.55 -12.07
CA THR A 3 2.04 14.26 -12.23
C THR A 3 1.00 13.15 -12.12
N ILE A 4 0.91 12.30 -13.16
CA ILE A 4 0.12 11.08 -13.14
C ILE A 4 1.00 9.96 -12.60
N ASN A 5 0.57 9.31 -11.51
CA ASN A 5 1.21 8.11 -11.00
C ASN A 5 0.39 6.87 -11.39
N THR A 6 0.91 6.09 -12.31
CA THR A 6 0.34 4.79 -12.68
C THR A 6 0.84 3.71 -11.73
N VAL A 7 -0.09 2.98 -11.10
CA VAL A 7 0.20 1.99 -10.08
C VAL A 7 -0.46 0.65 -10.41
N LYS A 8 0.33 -0.41 -10.37
CA LYS A 8 -0.17 -1.79 -10.47
C LYS A 8 -0.59 -2.32 -9.10
N PHE A 9 -1.86 -2.68 -8.95
CA PHE A 9 -2.38 -3.36 -7.76
C PHE A 9 -2.46 -4.85 -8.01
N CYS A 10 -1.83 -5.62 -7.14
CA CYS A 10 -1.86 -7.07 -7.13
C CYS A 10 -2.63 -7.56 -5.90
N PHE A 11 -3.49 -8.56 -6.05
CA PHE A 11 -4.27 -9.12 -4.95
C PHE A 11 -3.97 -10.60 -4.78
N LEU A 12 -3.61 -11.01 -3.56
CA LEU A 12 -3.42 -12.43 -3.25
C LEU A 12 -4.72 -13.22 -3.23
N ASN A 13 -5.83 -12.56 -2.89
CA ASN A 13 -7.16 -13.12 -2.97
C ASN A 13 -8.05 -12.15 -3.72
N ARG A 14 -8.80 -12.62 -4.70
CA ARG A 14 -9.70 -11.77 -5.48
C ARG A 14 -10.81 -11.19 -4.58
N PRO A 15 -10.88 -9.87 -4.38
CA PRO A 15 -11.97 -9.25 -3.64
C PRO A 15 -13.24 -9.17 -4.51
N SER A 16 -14.37 -8.86 -3.88
CA SER A 16 -15.59 -8.54 -4.63
C SER A 16 -15.41 -7.28 -5.47
N THR A 17 -16.18 -7.11 -6.55
CA THR A 17 -16.14 -5.90 -7.39
C THR A 17 -16.36 -4.62 -6.60
N GLN A 18 -17.25 -4.66 -5.60
CA GLN A 18 -17.53 -3.50 -4.75
C GLN A 18 -16.33 -3.15 -3.85
N THR A 19 -15.58 -4.17 -3.42
CA THR A 19 -14.48 -4.02 -2.46
C THR A 19 -13.14 -3.68 -3.14
N VAL A 20 -12.96 -3.99 -4.43
CA VAL A 20 -11.72 -3.65 -5.18
C VAL A 20 -11.36 -2.18 -5.01
N ARG A 21 -12.33 -1.28 -5.25
CA ARG A 21 -12.09 0.18 -5.22
C ARG A 21 -11.71 0.66 -3.82
N GLN A 22 -12.40 0.15 -2.80
CA GLN A 22 -12.12 0.47 -1.40
C GLN A 22 -10.69 0.04 -1.01
N TYR A 23 -10.29 -1.18 -1.36
CA TYR A 23 -8.94 -1.66 -1.04
C TYR A 23 -7.85 -0.90 -1.80
N ILE A 24 -8.11 -0.51 -3.05
CA ILE A 24 -7.20 0.34 -3.83
C ILE A 24 -7.02 1.70 -3.17
N ALA A 25 -8.12 2.34 -2.76
CA ALA A 25 -8.06 3.65 -2.09
C ALA A 25 -7.23 3.60 -0.80
N ILE A 26 -7.57 2.67 0.11
CA ILE A 26 -6.85 2.47 1.37
C ILE A 26 -5.37 2.14 1.13
N ALA A 27 -5.08 1.22 0.20
CA ALA A 27 -3.72 0.78 -0.07
C ALA A 27 -2.87 1.88 -0.69
N TYR A 28 -3.44 2.70 -1.58
CA TYR A 28 -2.76 3.85 -2.16
C TYR A 28 -2.47 4.90 -1.09
N GLN A 29 -3.47 5.31 -0.31
CA GLN A 29 -3.30 6.26 0.80
C GLN A 29 -2.21 5.79 1.78
N ALA A 30 -2.24 4.51 2.16
CA ALA A 30 -1.23 3.94 3.05
C ALA A 30 0.16 3.98 2.43
N ALA A 31 0.31 3.62 1.15
CA ALA A 31 1.62 3.62 0.48
C ALA A 31 2.18 5.04 0.26
N THR A 32 1.31 6.05 0.17
CA THR A 32 1.71 7.46 -0.04
C THR A 32 1.82 8.26 1.26
N ASP A 33 1.51 7.69 2.43
CA ASP A 33 1.53 8.38 3.73
C ASP A 33 2.89 9.06 4.01
N GLN A 34 3.98 8.44 3.58
CA GLN A 34 5.34 8.98 3.70
C GLN A 34 5.81 9.76 2.46
N LYS A 35 4.88 10.28 1.64
CA LYS A 35 5.14 10.97 0.36
C LYS A 35 5.93 10.11 -0.65
N LEU A 36 5.77 8.79 -0.58
CA LEU A 36 6.32 7.87 -1.57
C LEU A 36 5.37 7.75 -2.77
N TYR A 37 5.93 7.52 -3.96
CA TYR A 37 5.17 7.28 -5.19
C TYR A 37 5.23 5.79 -5.53
N PRO A 38 4.28 4.96 -5.04
CA PRO A 38 4.31 3.53 -5.30
C PRO A 38 4.10 3.26 -6.79
N LYS A 39 4.78 2.24 -7.32
CA LYS A 39 4.60 1.68 -8.66
C LYS A 39 3.84 0.36 -8.62
N VAL A 40 4.03 -0.41 -7.55
CA VAL A 40 3.32 -1.66 -7.33
C VAL A 40 2.86 -1.74 -5.89
N VAL A 41 1.59 -2.12 -5.70
CA VAL A 41 1.01 -2.38 -4.38
C VAL A 41 0.40 -3.78 -4.37
N LEU A 42 0.92 -4.63 -3.48
CA LEU A 42 0.41 -5.97 -3.21
C LEU A 42 -0.53 -5.92 -2.01
N ILE A 43 -1.82 -6.16 -2.25
CA ILE A 43 -2.84 -6.31 -1.21
C ILE A 43 -2.87 -7.78 -0.78
N ARG A 44 -2.42 -8.03 0.45
CA ARG A 44 -2.19 -9.38 0.98
C ARG A 44 -3.43 -9.97 1.63
N SER A 45 -4.33 -9.12 2.10
CA SER A 45 -5.59 -9.50 2.73
C SER A 45 -6.60 -8.37 2.61
N GLY A 46 -7.88 -8.68 2.83
CA GLY A 46 -8.90 -7.66 3.07
C GLY A 46 -8.78 -7.00 4.44
N ILE A 47 -9.77 -6.18 4.82
CA ILE A 47 -9.80 -5.52 6.13
C ILE A 47 -10.12 -6.55 7.23
N HIS A 48 -9.25 -6.65 8.23
CA HIS A 48 -9.38 -7.60 9.32
C HIS A 48 -8.74 -7.09 10.63
N PRO A 49 -9.17 -7.60 11.80
CA PRO A 49 -8.74 -7.08 13.10
C PRO A 49 -7.56 -7.84 13.73
N THR A 50 -6.83 -8.65 12.96
CA THR A 50 -5.85 -9.60 13.51
C THR A 50 -4.50 -9.47 12.84
N THR A 51 -3.43 -9.60 13.60
CA THR A 51 -2.06 -9.57 13.07
C THR A 51 -1.15 -10.54 13.84
N THR A 52 0.14 -10.58 13.50
CA THR A 52 1.14 -11.34 14.26
C THR A 52 2.01 -10.39 15.07
N ILE A 53 1.94 -10.48 16.39
CA ILE A 53 2.74 -9.69 17.35
C ILE A 53 3.58 -10.68 18.16
N ASP A 54 4.89 -10.46 18.23
CA ASP A 54 5.84 -11.35 18.93
C ASP A 54 5.68 -12.84 18.56
N GLY A 55 5.42 -13.10 17.28
CA GLY A 55 5.23 -14.45 16.73
C GLY A 55 3.85 -15.08 16.99
N LYS A 56 2.96 -14.43 17.75
CA LYS A 56 1.62 -14.92 18.06
C LYS A 56 0.56 -14.23 17.18
N TYR A 57 -0.34 -15.03 16.61
CA TYR A 57 -1.50 -14.50 15.89
C TYR A 57 -2.58 -14.10 16.89
N GLN A 58 -2.97 -12.84 16.86
CA GLN A 58 -3.90 -12.26 17.84
C GLN A 58 -4.66 -11.07 17.25
N LYS A 59 -5.64 -10.55 17.98
CA LYS A 59 -6.26 -9.26 17.63
C LYS A 59 -5.20 -8.16 17.67
N ASP A 60 -5.20 -7.33 16.64
CA ASP A 60 -4.35 -6.14 16.58
C ASP A 60 -4.93 -5.08 17.53
N PRO A 61 -4.17 -4.59 18.52
CA PRO A 61 -4.60 -3.52 19.41
C PRO A 61 -5.00 -2.23 18.69
N LYS A 62 -4.48 -2.00 17.47
CA LYS A 62 -4.83 -0.83 16.64
C LYS A 62 -6.14 -1.01 15.85
N GLY A 63 -6.71 -2.21 15.82
CA GLY A 63 -8.02 -2.49 15.23
C GLY A 63 -7.97 -3.01 13.79
N ASP A 64 -9.07 -2.76 13.07
CA ASP A 64 -9.26 -3.21 11.69
C ASP A 64 -8.25 -2.53 10.74
N HIS A 65 -7.64 -3.33 9.86
CA HIS A 65 -6.66 -2.84 8.91
C HIS A 65 -6.59 -3.68 7.64
N LEU A 66 -6.13 -3.03 6.57
CA LEU A 66 -5.68 -3.68 5.35
C LEU A 66 -4.19 -4.03 5.48
N THR A 67 -3.78 -5.27 5.20
CA THR A 67 -2.36 -5.62 5.10
C THR A 67 -1.91 -5.56 3.65
N LEU A 68 -0.86 -4.79 3.39
CA LEU A 68 -0.29 -4.62 2.07
C LEU A 68 1.25 -4.66 2.07
N CYS A 69 1.82 -4.74 0.88
CA CYS A 69 3.20 -4.39 0.61
C CYS A 69 3.24 -3.45 -0.58
N PHE A 70 4.25 -2.61 -0.69
CA PHE A 70 4.40 -1.74 -1.84
C PHE A 70 5.87 -1.56 -2.23
N LYS A 71 6.05 -1.06 -3.43
CA LYS A 71 7.34 -0.74 -4.04
C LYS A 71 7.26 0.58 -4.76
N ASP A 72 8.26 1.42 -4.58
CA ASP A 72 8.57 2.51 -5.51
C ASP A 72 9.52 2.02 -6.62
N GLU A 73 9.94 2.96 -7.48
CA GLU A 73 10.88 2.68 -8.58
C GLU A 73 12.22 2.09 -8.09
N ALA A 74 12.77 2.63 -7.01
CA ALA A 74 14.06 2.18 -6.49
C ALA A 74 13.98 0.76 -5.91
N MET A 75 12.89 0.45 -5.20
CA MET A 75 12.62 -0.87 -4.65
C MET A 75 12.40 -1.92 -5.74
N LEU A 76 11.80 -1.54 -6.88
CA LEU A 76 11.70 -2.43 -8.05
C LEU A 76 13.08 -2.83 -8.57
N VAL A 77 14.00 -1.86 -8.73
CA VAL A 77 15.37 -2.12 -9.19
C VAL A 77 16.15 -2.99 -8.19
N LYS A 78 15.96 -2.75 -6.89
CA LYS A 78 16.66 -3.50 -5.82
C LYS A 78 16.09 -4.90 -5.55
N GLY A 79 14.85 -5.18 -5.99
CA GLY A 79 14.14 -6.41 -5.62
C GLY A 79 13.75 -6.44 -4.14
N THR A 80 13.30 -5.29 -3.61
CA THR A 80 12.88 -5.10 -2.22
C THR A 80 11.45 -4.58 -2.15
N HIS A 81 10.86 -4.59 -0.95
CA HIS A 81 9.54 -4.02 -0.67
C HIS A 81 9.44 -3.52 0.77
N VAL A 82 8.41 -2.70 1.01
CA VAL A 82 7.95 -2.33 2.35
C VAL A 82 6.63 -3.03 2.63
N ALA A 83 6.51 -3.71 3.78
CA ALA A 83 5.22 -4.18 4.28
C ALA A 83 4.56 -3.10 5.14
N SER A 84 3.25 -2.94 5.01
CA SER A 84 2.47 -1.91 5.69
C SER A 84 1.10 -2.40 6.13
N HIS A 85 0.56 -1.74 7.16
CA HIS A 85 -0.84 -1.79 7.52
C HIS A 85 -1.48 -0.41 7.29
N GLY A 86 -2.60 -0.37 6.57
CA GLY A 86 -3.49 0.80 6.54
C GLY A 86 -4.64 0.57 7.52
N TYR A 87 -4.61 1.25 8.67
CA TYR A 87 -5.63 1.12 9.71
C TYR A 87 -6.86 1.97 9.39
N VAL A 88 -8.04 1.46 9.66
CA VAL A 88 -9.34 2.12 9.42
C VAL A 88 -10.18 2.15 10.71
N TYR A 89 -11.20 3.00 10.80
CA TYR A 89 -12.12 2.99 11.96
C TYR A 89 -13.14 1.85 11.85
N SER A 90 -13.51 1.47 10.63
CA SER A 90 -14.47 0.41 10.34
C SER A 90 -14.17 -0.30 9.02
N LYS A 91 -14.71 -1.50 8.83
CA LYS A 91 -14.59 -2.25 7.56
C LYS A 91 -15.30 -1.59 6.37
N ALA A 92 -16.14 -0.59 6.61
CA ALA A 92 -16.86 0.15 5.57
C ALA A 92 -16.14 1.43 5.14
N ASP A 93 -15.07 1.83 5.85
CA ASP A 93 -14.37 3.08 5.57
C ASP A 93 -13.53 3.00 4.29
N TRP A 94 -13.33 4.15 3.66
CA TRP A 94 -12.51 4.30 2.47
C TRP A 94 -11.16 4.95 2.75
N ASP A 95 -11.03 5.55 3.93
CA ASP A 95 -9.88 6.36 4.33
C ASP A 95 -9.12 5.70 5.47
N ILE A 96 -7.80 5.86 5.45
CA ILE A 96 -6.97 5.41 6.55
C ILE A 96 -7.05 6.38 7.73
N ARG A 97 -7.07 5.83 8.94
CA ARG A 97 -6.75 6.58 10.16
C ARG A 97 -5.26 6.86 10.25
N GLU A 98 -4.45 5.84 9.97
CA GLU A 98 -2.99 5.89 10.02
C GLU A 98 -2.39 4.73 9.20
N ALA A 99 -1.15 4.89 8.75
CA ALA A 99 -0.35 3.81 8.17
C ALA A 99 0.78 3.40 9.13
N CYS A 100 1.18 2.13 9.08
CA CYS A 100 2.34 1.63 9.82
C CYS A 100 3.24 0.81 8.90
N HIS A 101 4.46 1.29 8.72
CA HIS A 101 5.43 0.72 7.80
C HIS A 101 6.49 -0.09 8.56
N SER A 102 6.84 -1.23 8.01
CA SER A 102 8.06 -1.93 8.38
C SER A 102 9.25 -1.41 7.59
N SER A 103 10.47 -1.72 8.03
CA SER A 103 11.67 -1.47 7.25
C SER A 103 11.62 -2.19 5.89
N GLU A 104 12.24 -1.57 4.88
CA GLU A 104 12.49 -2.18 3.56
C GLU A 104 13.17 -3.54 3.74
N LYS A 105 12.72 -4.54 2.99
CA LYS A 105 13.24 -5.91 3.05
C LYS A 105 13.27 -6.58 1.67
N PRO A 106 14.14 -7.59 1.45
CA PRO A 106 14.19 -8.33 0.20
C PRO A 106 12.86 -9.01 -0.14
N ASP A 107 12.53 -9.13 -1.42
CA ASP A 107 11.35 -9.89 -1.87
C ASP A 107 11.38 -11.35 -1.47
N SER A 108 12.58 -11.91 -1.30
CA SER A 108 12.81 -13.26 -0.79
C SER A 108 12.43 -13.44 0.69
N THR A 109 11.97 -12.39 1.38
CA THR A 109 11.59 -12.47 2.79
C THR A 109 10.42 -13.43 3.00
N ILE A 110 10.63 -14.43 3.86
CA ILE A 110 9.65 -15.44 4.23
C ILE A 110 9.07 -15.14 5.62
N MET A 111 7.75 -15.25 5.76
CA MET A 111 7.06 -15.15 7.04
C MET A 111 7.44 -16.33 7.95
N LYS A 112 8.01 -16.04 9.11
CA LYS A 112 8.37 -17.07 10.11
C LYS A 112 7.18 -17.95 10.54
N ARG A 113 5.97 -17.39 10.58
CA ARG A 113 4.77 -18.08 11.07
C ARG A 113 4.32 -19.27 10.21
N ASN A 114 4.40 -19.15 8.89
CA ASN A 114 3.78 -20.11 7.97
C ASN A 114 4.63 -20.44 6.74
N GLY A 115 5.88 -19.96 6.68
CA GLY A 115 6.79 -20.25 5.57
C GLY A 115 6.38 -19.61 4.24
N ARG A 116 5.34 -18.76 4.20
CA ARG A 116 4.91 -18.09 2.97
C ARG A 116 5.75 -16.85 2.71
N ALA A 117 6.01 -16.56 1.44
CA ALA A 117 6.64 -15.32 1.04
C ALA A 117 5.78 -14.11 1.44
N VAL A 118 6.44 -13.05 1.91
CA VAL A 118 5.78 -11.75 2.15
C VAL A 118 5.39 -11.13 0.80
N TRP A 119 6.32 -11.19 -0.16
CA TRP A 119 6.12 -10.85 -1.56
C TRP A 119 6.20 -12.14 -2.41
N PRO A 120 5.08 -12.76 -2.78
CA PRO A 120 5.11 -14.03 -3.49
C PRO A 120 5.39 -13.85 -4.99
N PRO A 121 5.85 -14.92 -5.66
CA PRO A 121 6.00 -14.92 -7.11
C PRO A 121 4.65 -14.77 -7.81
N GLY A 122 4.67 -14.30 -9.06
CA GLY A 122 3.46 -13.92 -9.82
C GLY A 122 2.36 -14.98 -9.87
N GLY A 123 2.69 -16.27 -9.87
CA GLY A 123 1.71 -17.36 -9.88
C GLY A 123 0.78 -17.45 -8.65
N ALA A 124 1.08 -16.73 -7.57
CA ALA A 124 0.22 -16.65 -6.38
C ALA A 124 -0.76 -15.46 -6.41
N ILE A 125 -0.64 -14.57 -7.41
CA ILE A 125 -1.49 -13.39 -7.55
C ILE A 125 -2.78 -13.80 -8.28
N GLN A 126 -3.93 -13.57 -7.66
CA GLN A 126 -5.23 -13.99 -8.20
C GLN A 126 -5.91 -12.91 -9.05
N TYR A 127 -5.57 -11.64 -8.83
CA TYR A 127 -6.17 -10.52 -9.53
C TYR A 127 -5.18 -9.36 -9.61
N GLU A 128 -5.14 -8.71 -10.77
CA GLU A 128 -4.30 -7.54 -11.03
C GLU A 128 -5.12 -6.47 -11.73
N ILE A 129 -4.83 -5.21 -11.40
CA ILE A 129 -5.42 -4.04 -12.05
C ILE A 129 -4.43 -2.89 -12.01
N GLU A 130 -4.39 -2.10 -13.07
CA GLU A 130 -3.59 -0.89 -13.14
C GLU A 130 -4.50 0.34 -13.02
N VAL A 131 -4.09 1.30 -12.20
CA VAL A 131 -4.87 2.52 -11.92
C VAL A 131 -3.94 3.72 -12.00
N ALA A 132 -4.39 4.77 -12.69
CA ALA A 132 -3.71 6.05 -12.76
C ALA A 132 -4.27 7.01 -11.70
N PHE A 133 -3.40 7.56 -10.85
CA PHE A 133 -3.73 8.59 -9.87
C PHE A 133 -3.19 9.93 -10.34
N GLY A 134 -4.07 10.93 -10.41
CA GLY A 134 -3.66 12.31 -10.62
C GLY A 134 -3.23 12.94 -9.29
N HIS A 135 -2.15 13.73 -9.31
CA HIS A 135 -1.81 14.62 -8.20
C HIS A 135 -2.53 15.95 -8.36
N VAL A 136 -3.28 16.33 -7.32
CA VAL A 136 -3.85 17.68 -7.19
C VAL A 136 -2.93 18.44 -6.24
N PRO A 137 -2.23 19.49 -6.73
CA PRO A 137 -1.27 20.21 -5.90
C PRO A 137 -1.95 20.91 -4.73
N ASP A 138 -1.26 20.97 -3.60
CA ASP A 138 -1.71 21.75 -2.44
C ASP A 138 -1.31 23.23 -2.54
N ASP A 139 -1.88 24.08 -1.67
CA ASP A 139 -1.62 25.52 -1.68
C ASP A 139 -0.12 25.86 -1.55
N SER A 140 0.66 25.01 -0.87
CA SER A 140 2.10 25.22 -0.71
C SER A 140 2.85 24.97 -2.03
N GLU A 141 2.48 23.93 -2.76
CA GLU A 141 3.04 23.59 -4.08
C GLU A 141 2.65 24.63 -5.15
N ILE A 142 1.40 25.13 -5.09
CA ILE A 142 0.92 26.21 -5.97
C ILE A 142 1.71 27.51 -5.73
N SER A 143 1.99 27.84 -4.46
CA SER A 143 2.71 29.06 -4.11
C SER A 143 4.19 29.05 -4.49
N SER A 144 4.82 27.87 -4.56
CA SER A 144 6.21 27.72 -5.00
C SER A 144 6.39 27.83 -6.51
N GLU A 145 5.45 27.34 -7.32
CA GLU A 145 5.53 27.44 -8.79
C GLU A 145 5.50 28.91 -9.26
N ASN A 146 4.74 29.78 -8.59
CA ASN A 146 4.68 31.20 -8.94
C ASN A 146 5.98 31.97 -8.71
N LYS A 147 6.89 31.47 -7.86
CA LYS A 147 8.18 32.14 -7.56
C LYS A 147 9.28 31.77 -8.54
N GLU A 148 9.19 30.61 -9.18
CA GLU A 148 10.16 30.20 -10.23
C GLU A 148 9.85 30.84 -11.59
N SER A 149 8.61 31.29 -11.83
CA SER A 149 8.22 32.00 -13.05
C SER A 149 8.63 33.49 -13.10
N GLU A 150 9.25 34.02 -12.05
CA GLU A 150 9.65 35.44 -11.94
C GLU A 150 11.18 35.67 -12.04
N GLN A 151 11.97 34.67 -12.48
CA GLN A 151 13.42 34.79 -12.73
C GLN A 151 13.79 34.66 -14.20
#